data_AF-A0A087E1H6-F1
#
_entry.id   AF-A0A087E1H6-F1
#
_cell.length_a   1.000
_cell.length_b   1.000
_cell.length_c   1.000
_cell.angle_alpha   90.00
_cell.angle_beta   90.00
_cell.angle_gamma   90.00
#
_symmetry.space_group_name_H-M   'P 1'
#
loop_
_entity.id
_entity.type
_entity.pdbx_description
1 polymer ?
#
loop_
_entity_poly.entity_id
_entity_poly.type
_entity_poly.pdbx_seq_one_letter_code
_entity_poly.pdbx_strand_id
1 'polypeptide(L)'
;MVDTSIPPAPCDGGEAALESMASYAAPVGRHYNHTTREQLSRRFRAQRWAQRAVNRHLLPGTACAGCGRPVSKQMGVGLYWDSKHKARFGGLRTCGSVWCCPVCNAKIQNVRQSEIQQALKVAQERGYGVVFGTLTLRHDLGDQLKSVRAMIQQVWRSVMQQHGTRSMLDGLGRLGYIRAMECTFSPANGWHVHFHVFWFFRHRLDKGRLDAFQADFADRWIAAVDRVNRKNPDAEPFAAPLPEHQLFKELRLSDNVIDTYSRYCTTRKSVALPGRNAIWRAANEITDSQSKPGKVKMHNGKPVLHTNYWDWLSILSELGYGSKSFDANCNPKNIRYVR
;
A
#
# COMPACT_ATOMS: atom_id res chain seq x y z
N MET A 1 -46.03 13.45 -14.47
CA MET A 1 -45.70 12.04 -14.79
C MET A 1 -44.35 12.06 -15.47
N VAL A 2 -43.31 11.60 -14.79
CA VAL A 2 -41.94 11.55 -15.34
C VAL A 2 -41.74 10.12 -15.84
N ASP A 3 -41.45 10.01 -17.12
CA ASP A 3 -41.21 8.78 -17.87
C ASP A 3 -40.04 7.98 -17.25
N THR A 4 -40.28 6.69 -17.00
CA THR A 4 -39.37 5.75 -16.31
C THR A 4 -38.80 4.68 -17.25
N SER A 5 -38.83 4.90 -18.56
CA SER A 5 -38.52 3.87 -19.56
C SER A 5 -37.06 3.79 -20.03
N ILE A 6 -36.09 4.44 -19.37
CA ILE A 6 -34.66 4.28 -19.71
C ILE A 6 -34.02 3.26 -18.76
N PRO A 7 -33.66 2.04 -19.22
CA PRO A 7 -32.89 1.11 -18.40
C PRO A 7 -31.52 1.73 -18.06
N PRO A 8 -30.99 1.54 -16.83
CA PRO A 8 -29.66 2.03 -16.49
C PRO A 8 -28.63 1.40 -17.42
N ALA A 9 -27.84 2.25 -18.08
CA ALA A 9 -26.71 1.80 -18.89
C ALA A 9 -25.78 0.91 -18.03
N PRO A 10 -25.25 -0.19 -18.58
CA PRO A 10 -24.27 -1.00 -17.88
C PRO A 10 -23.12 -0.10 -17.42
N CYS A 11 -22.83 -0.14 -16.12
CA CYS A 11 -21.68 0.54 -15.56
C CYS A 11 -20.43 -0.18 -16.06
N ASP A 12 -19.87 0.30 -17.16
CA ASP A 12 -18.53 -0.05 -17.57
C ASP A 12 -17.57 0.44 -16.49
N GLY A 13 -17.30 -0.43 -15.50
CA GLY A 13 -16.35 -0.15 -14.42
C GLY A 13 -15.06 0.39 -15.00
N GLY A 14 -14.73 1.63 -14.61
CA GLY A 14 -13.71 2.43 -15.26
C GLY A 14 -12.35 1.75 -15.33
N GLU A 15 -11.65 1.96 -16.44
CA GLU A 15 -10.30 1.48 -16.68
C GLU A 15 -9.40 1.77 -15.48
N ALA A 16 -8.81 0.73 -14.90
CA ALA A 16 -7.85 0.92 -13.83
C ALA A 16 -6.62 1.59 -14.45
N ALA A 17 -6.42 2.89 -14.18
CA ALA A 17 -5.26 3.66 -14.63
C ALA A 17 -3.94 3.05 -14.08
N LEU A 18 -3.48 1.98 -14.75
CA LEU A 18 -2.33 1.15 -14.44
C LEU A 18 -1.12 1.54 -15.31
N GLU A 19 -1.35 2.24 -16.42
CA GLU A 19 -0.30 2.66 -17.36
C GLU A 19 0.62 3.78 -16.87
N SER A 20 0.38 4.37 -15.69
CA SER A 20 1.43 5.18 -15.05
C SER A 20 2.45 4.25 -14.36
N MET A 21 3.24 3.53 -15.16
CA MET A 21 4.61 3.21 -14.74
C MET A 21 5.20 4.53 -14.23
N ALA A 22 5.39 4.60 -12.92
CA ALA A 22 5.78 5.82 -12.24
C ALA A 22 7.24 6.15 -12.58
N SER A 23 7.44 6.71 -13.77
CA SER A 23 8.69 7.32 -14.23
C SER A 23 8.54 8.82 -14.43
N TYR A 24 7.32 9.34 -14.57
CA TYR A 24 7.07 10.77 -14.78
C TYR A 24 6.77 11.50 -13.47
N ALA A 25 7.77 11.54 -12.61
CA ALA A 25 8.03 12.68 -11.76
C ALA A 25 9.53 12.83 -11.69
N ALA A 26 10.15 13.36 -12.74
CA ALA A 26 11.47 13.94 -12.61
C ALA A 26 11.37 15.01 -11.51
N PRO A 27 12.04 14.87 -10.36
CA PRO A 27 12.24 16.01 -9.50
C PRO A 27 13.24 16.91 -10.20
N VAL A 28 12.89 18.18 -10.31
CA VAL A 28 13.88 19.25 -10.48
C VAL A 28 15.00 18.99 -9.46
N GLY A 29 16.21 18.77 -9.95
CA GLY A 29 17.33 18.26 -9.17
C GLY A 29 17.79 19.25 -8.10
N ARG A 30 17.21 19.17 -6.89
CA ARG A 30 17.82 19.76 -5.70
C ARG A 30 18.55 18.69 -4.90
N HIS A 31 19.87 18.81 -4.85
CA HIS A 31 20.68 18.15 -3.83
C HIS A 31 20.35 18.79 -2.48
N TYR A 32 19.84 18.01 -1.53
CA TYR A 32 19.61 18.47 -0.16
C TYR A 32 20.87 18.21 0.67
N ASN A 33 21.32 19.21 1.42
CA ASN A 33 22.40 19.03 2.38
C ASN A 33 21.94 18.20 3.60
N HIS A 34 22.90 17.72 4.39
CA HIS A 34 22.65 16.89 5.58
C HIS A 34 21.69 17.58 6.58
N THR A 35 21.88 18.87 6.82
CA THR A 35 21.05 19.68 7.73
C THR A 35 19.58 19.70 7.32
N THR A 36 19.29 19.88 6.01
CA THR A 36 17.91 19.84 5.51
C THR A 36 17.30 18.44 5.65
N ARG A 37 18.08 17.37 5.47
CA ARG A 37 17.59 15.99 5.66
C ARG A 37 17.20 15.72 7.12
N GLU A 38 18.01 16.18 8.06
CA GLU A 38 17.73 16.01 9.49
C GLU A 38 16.46 16.76 9.92
N GLN A 39 16.32 18.01 9.47
CA GLN A 39 15.12 18.82 9.71
C GLN A 39 13.85 18.15 9.17
N LEU A 40 13.93 17.59 7.95
CA LEU A 40 12.83 16.85 7.34
C LEU A 40 12.48 15.58 8.14
N SER A 41 13.47 14.80 8.56
CA SER A 41 13.27 13.60 9.39
C SER A 41 12.58 13.93 10.72
N ARG A 42 12.97 15.04 11.36
CA ARG A 42 12.32 15.54 12.58
C ARG A 42 10.85 15.90 12.33
N ARG A 43 10.55 16.59 11.22
CA ARG A 43 9.18 16.96 10.83
C ARG A 43 8.30 15.73 10.58
N PHE A 44 8.79 14.76 9.81
CA PHE A 44 8.06 13.52 9.54
C PHE A 44 7.75 12.72 10.79
N ARG A 45 8.75 12.62 11.67
CA ARG A 45 8.57 12.02 12.98
C ARG A 45 7.45 12.72 13.74
N ALA A 46 7.52 14.05 13.90
CA ALA A 46 6.50 14.84 14.59
C ALA A 46 5.09 14.61 14.02
N GLN A 47 4.95 14.60 12.70
CA GLN A 47 3.68 14.39 12.03
C GLN A 47 3.13 12.96 12.26
N ARG A 48 3.96 11.90 12.34
CA ARG A 48 3.48 10.56 12.78
C ARG A 48 2.92 10.57 14.19
N TRP A 49 3.55 11.29 15.11
CA TRP A 49 3.07 11.39 16.48
C TRP A 49 1.74 12.15 16.54
N ALA A 50 1.56 13.18 15.71
CA ALA A 50 0.30 13.89 15.53
C ALA A 50 -0.80 13.00 14.93
N GLN A 51 -0.51 12.32 13.82
CA GLN A 51 -1.42 11.33 13.21
C GLN A 51 -1.82 10.23 14.19
N ARG A 52 -0.90 9.81 15.08
CA ARG A 52 -1.24 8.84 16.12
C ARG A 52 -2.27 9.41 17.10
N ALA A 53 -2.22 10.70 17.43
CA ALA A 53 -3.23 11.33 18.27
C ALA A 53 -4.61 11.31 17.60
N VAL A 54 -4.69 11.68 16.31
CA VAL A 54 -5.91 11.57 15.48
C VAL A 54 -6.44 10.13 15.49
N ASN A 55 -5.57 9.17 15.21
CA ASN A 55 -5.90 7.76 15.14
C ASN A 55 -6.51 7.20 16.43
N ARG A 56 -6.08 7.71 17.59
CA ARG A 56 -6.65 7.31 18.88
C ARG A 56 -8.13 7.69 19.03
N HIS A 57 -8.52 8.82 18.44
CA HIS A 57 -9.90 9.30 18.46
C HIS A 57 -10.75 8.57 17.41
N LEU A 58 -10.16 8.21 16.26
CA LEU A 58 -10.86 7.50 15.19
C LEU A 58 -11.14 6.02 15.52
N LEU A 59 -10.25 5.36 16.27
CA LEU A 59 -10.34 3.92 16.54
C LEU A 59 -10.48 3.62 18.05
N PRO A 60 -11.47 4.20 18.75
CA PRO A 60 -11.67 3.97 20.17
C PRO A 60 -11.90 2.47 20.44
N GLY A 61 -11.46 1.99 21.60
CA GLY A 61 -11.56 0.57 21.97
C GLY A 61 -10.57 -0.38 21.29
N THR A 62 -9.82 0.08 20.27
CA THR A 62 -8.83 -0.76 19.59
C THR A 62 -7.44 -0.68 20.25
N ALA A 63 -6.57 -1.67 19.97
CA ALA A 63 -5.17 -1.61 20.37
C ALA A 63 -4.45 -0.36 19.79
N CYS A 64 -4.85 0.12 18.61
CA CYS A 64 -4.31 1.32 17.98
C CYS A 64 -4.54 2.58 18.85
N ALA A 65 -5.70 2.70 19.49
CA ALA A 65 -5.98 3.81 20.41
C ALA A 65 -5.14 3.76 21.70
N GLY A 66 -4.70 2.57 22.10
CA GLY A 66 -3.76 2.40 23.20
C GLY A 66 -2.29 2.70 22.83
N CYS A 67 -1.92 2.66 21.54
CA CYS A 67 -0.53 2.67 21.13
C CYS A 67 0.22 3.93 21.61
N GLY A 68 1.40 3.73 22.21
CA GLY A 68 2.24 4.79 22.76
C GLY A 68 1.73 5.39 24.07
N ARG A 69 0.83 4.71 24.78
CA ARG A 69 0.54 4.98 26.20
C ARG A 69 1.48 4.16 27.10
N PRO A 70 1.69 4.54 28.37
CA PRO A 70 2.41 3.70 29.31
C PRO A 70 1.79 2.30 29.40
N VAL A 71 2.61 1.27 29.59
CA VAL A 71 2.15 -0.11 29.77
C VAL A 71 1.38 -0.24 31.09
N SER A 72 1.88 0.37 32.16
CA SER A 72 1.19 0.49 33.44
C SER A 72 1.55 1.81 34.11
N LYS A 73 0.74 2.24 35.09
CA LYS A 73 1.06 3.41 35.92
C LYS A 73 2.34 3.21 36.75
N GLN A 74 2.59 1.97 37.18
CA GLN A 74 3.74 1.60 38.02
C GLN A 74 5.06 1.62 37.23
N MET A 75 5.06 1.13 35.99
CA MET A 75 6.25 1.10 35.14
C MET A 75 6.64 2.50 34.64
N GLY A 76 5.66 3.40 34.50
CA GLY A 76 5.88 4.76 33.99
C GLY A 76 6.41 4.79 32.55
N VAL A 77 7.04 5.91 32.18
CA VAL A 77 7.72 6.09 30.89
C VAL A 77 9.18 6.43 31.17
N GLY A 78 10.09 5.60 30.65
CA GLY A 78 11.53 5.85 30.73
C GLY A 78 12.05 6.50 29.46
N LEU A 79 13.02 7.41 29.60
CA LEU A 79 13.84 7.92 28.50
C LEU A 79 15.21 7.26 28.57
N TYR A 80 15.59 6.52 27.53
CA TYR A 80 16.85 5.80 27.44
C TYR A 80 17.70 6.41 26.34
N TRP A 81 19.01 6.45 26.53
CA TRP A 81 19.94 6.92 25.51
C TRP A 81 21.16 6.01 25.44
N ASP A 82 21.63 5.75 24.22
CA ASP A 82 22.96 5.21 23.98
C ASP A 82 23.51 5.72 22.63
N SER A 83 24.82 5.57 22.41
CA SER A 83 25.51 6.09 21.23
C SER A 83 24.99 5.49 19.91
N LYS A 84 24.57 4.21 19.94
CA LYS A 84 24.13 3.41 18.79
C LYS A 84 22.68 3.70 18.40
N HIS A 85 21.77 3.76 19.37
CA HIS A 85 20.32 3.87 19.16
C HIS A 85 19.75 5.24 19.47
N LYS A 86 20.57 6.17 19.99
CA LYS A 86 20.17 7.52 20.42
C LYS A 86 19.05 7.47 21.46
N ALA A 87 18.38 8.60 21.68
CA ALA A 87 17.30 8.73 22.64
C ALA A 87 16.05 7.92 22.20
N ARG A 88 15.50 7.11 23.10
CA ARG A 88 14.28 6.32 22.92
C ARG A 88 13.42 6.31 24.17
N PHE A 89 12.11 6.19 23.98
CA PHE A 89 11.18 5.94 25.08
C PHE A 89 11.01 4.44 25.32
N GLY A 90 10.98 4.03 26.59
CA GLY A 90 10.57 2.70 27.04
C GLY A 90 9.39 2.76 28.01
N GLY A 91 8.81 1.60 28.34
CA GLY A 91 7.58 1.53 29.13
C GLY A 91 6.30 1.88 28.36
N LEU A 92 6.36 1.97 27.02
CA LEU A 92 5.20 2.29 26.17
C LEU A 92 4.65 1.04 25.48
N ARG A 93 3.33 0.91 25.44
CA ARG A 93 2.66 -0.16 24.67
C ARG A 93 2.72 0.09 23.16
N THR A 94 2.90 -0.97 22.38
CA THR A 94 2.85 -0.95 20.91
C THR A 94 1.71 -1.81 20.42
N CYS A 95 0.93 -1.34 19.43
CA CYS A 95 -0.21 -2.12 18.93
C CYS A 95 0.15 -3.09 17.79
N GLY A 96 1.33 -2.98 17.18
CA GLY A 96 1.78 -3.84 16.09
C GLY A 96 1.01 -3.68 14.76
N SER A 97 0.03 -2.78 14.67
CA SER A 97 -0.76 -2.62 13.46
C SER A 97 0.02 -1.91 12.35
N VAL A 98 0.23 -2.62 11.24
CA VAL A 98 0.80 -2.06 9.99
C VAL A 98 -0.22 -1.32 9.14
N TRP A 99 -1.52 -1.48 9.44
CA TRP A 99 -2.59 -0.90 8.62
C TRP A 99 -3.14 0.40 9.19
N CYS A 100 -3.21 0.48 10.52
CA CYS A 100 -3.95 1.55 11.17
C CYS A 100 -3.12 2.35 12.18
N CYS A 101 -1.89 1.95 12.53
CA CYS A 101 -1.03 2.76 13.38
C CYS A 101 0.15 3.38 12.61
N PRO A 102 0.24 4.73 12.53
CA PRO A 102 1.30 5.38 11.74
C PRO A 102 2.69 5.19 12.35
N VAL A 103 2.78 4.93 13.66
CA VAL A 103 4.05 4.70 14.37
C VAL A 103 4.50 3.24 14.30
N CYS A 104 3.59 2.28 14.48
CA CYS A 104 3.94 0.85 14.37
C CYS A 104 4.18 0.44 12.92
N ASN A 105 3.33 0.89 11.98
CA ASN A 105 3.54 0.65 10.55
C ASN A 105 4.94 1.09 10.13
N ALA A 106 5.26 2.35 10.41
CA ALA A 106 6.58 2.93 10.21
C ALA A 106 7.70 1.96 10.63
N LYS A 107 7.76 1.61 11.92
CA LYS A 107 8.83 0.76 12.47
C LYS A 107 8.91 -0.60 11.79
N ILE A 108 7.76 -1.27 11.61
CA ILE A 108 7.69 -2.62 11.02
C ILE A 108 8.11 -2.59 9.55
N GLN A 109 7.65 -1.61 8.78
CA GLN A 109 7.99 -1.51 7.36
C GLN A 109 9.48 -1.24 7.13
N ASN A 110 10.14 -0.49 8.00
CA ASN A 110 11.59 -0.28 7.89
C ASN A 110 12.40 -1.57 8.12
N VAL A 111 11.94 -2.44 9.02
CA VAL A 111 12.53 -3.78 9.17
C VAL A 111 12.26 -4.62 7.92
N ARG A 112 11.00 -4.68 7.47
CA ARG A 112 10.63 -5.42 6.24
C ARG A 112 11.37 -4.94 4.99
N GLN A 113 11.67 -3.64 4.90
CA GLN A 113 12.45 -3.08 3.80
C GLN A 113 13.84 -3.68 3.79
N SER A 114 14.50 -3.76 4.95
CA SER A 114 15.82 -4.38 5.06
C SER A 114 15.79 -5.88 4.72
N GLU A 115 14.73 -6.60 5.12
CA GLU A 115 14.54 -8.02 4.78
C GLU A 115 14.37 -8.22 3.26
N ILE A 116 13.55 -7.39 2.61
CA ILE A 116 13.37 -7.45 1.15
C ILE A 116 14.67 -7.07 0.43
N GLN A 117 15.35 -6.03 0.89
CA GLN A 117 16.64 -5.62 0.35
C GLN A 117 17.65 -6.77 0.43
N GLN A 118 17.72 -7.45 1.57
CA GLN A 118 18.58 -8.61 1.76
C GLN A 118 18.19 -9.74 0.80
N ALA A 119 16.91 -10.07 0.67
CA ALA A 119 16.44 -11.12 -0.24
C ALA A 119 16.79 -10.82 -1.71
N LEU A 120 16.63 -9.56 -2.14
CA LEU A 120 17.00 -9.14 -3.49
C LEU A 120 18.51 -9.13 -3.72
N LYS A 121 19.32 -8.77 -2.72
CA LYS A 121 20.79 -8.87 -2.80
C LYS A 121 21.26 -10.32 -2.92
N VAL A 122 20.71 -11.22 -2.11
CA VAL A 122 21.02 -12.66 -2.23
C VAL A 122 20.64 -13.20 -3.61
N ALA A 123 19.49 -12.77 -4.14
CA ALA A 123 19.08 -13.16 -5.49
C ALA A 123 20.05 -12.65 -6.56
N GLN A 124 20.56 -11.41 -6.41
CA GLN A 124 21.57 -10.84 -7.29
C GLN A 124 22.89 -11.63 -7.23
N GLU A 125 23.42 -11.85 -6.02
CA GLU A 125 24.69 -12.56 -5.79
C GLU A 125 24.67 -13.99 -6.32
N ARG A 126 23.51 -14.66 -6.26
CA ARG A 126 23.35 -16.05 -6.70
C ARG A 126 22.86 -16.20 -8.15
N GLY A 127 22.67 -15.09 -8.86
CA GLY A 127 22.17 -15.12 -10.25
C GLY A 127 20.73 -15.63 -10.39
N TYR A 128 19.91 -15.50 -9.34
CA TYR A 128 18.51 -15.90 -9.33
C TYR A 128 17.64 -14.93 -10.15
N GLY A 129 16.54 -15.46 -10.69
CA GLY A 129 15.51 -14.66 -11.34
C GLY A 129 14.55 -14.05 -10.35
N VAL A 130 14.18 -12.78 -10.55
CA VAL A 130 13.13 -12.11 -9.77
C VAL A 130 12.11 -11.50 -10.70
N VAL A 131 10.83 -11.89 -10.53
CA VAL A 131 9.70 -11.29 -11.25
C VAL A 131 8.83 -10.52 -10.27
N PHE A 132 8.57 -9.26 -10.58
CA PHE A 132 7.66 -8.40 -9.83
C PHE A 132 6.26 -8.42 -10.46
N GLY A 133 5.29 -8.90 -9.71
CA GLY A 133 3.88 -8.96 -10.11
C GLY A 133 3.02 -7.91 -9.40
N THR A 134 2.06 -7.34 -10.12
CA THR A 134 0.95 -6.55 -9.55
C THR A 134 -0.36 -7.23 -9.91
N LEU A 135 -1.09 -7.67 -8.87
CA LEU A 135 -2.33 -8.43 -9.02
C LEU A 135 -3.52 -7.65 -8.47
N THR A 136 -4.59 -7.56 -9.25
CA THR A 136 -5.72 -6.67 -8.99
C THR A 136 -7.06 -7.42 -9.05
N LEU A 137 -8.11 -6.78 -8.54
CA LEU A 137 -9.50 -7.18 -8.78
C LEU A 137 -10.22 -6.05 -9.51
N ARG A 138 -11.21 -6.40 -10.32
CA ARG A 138 -12.21 -5.43 -10.76
C ARG A 138 -13.08 -5.08 -9.56
N HIS A 139 -13.32 -3.78 -9.37
CA HIS A 139 -14.09 -3.23 -8.27
C HIS A 139 -14.60 -1.85 -8.68
N ASP A 140 -15.72 -1.44 -8.09
CA ASP A 140 -16.36 -0.17 -8.35
C ASP A 140 -16.52 0.66 -7.06
N LEU A 141 -16.99 1.89 -7.22
CA LEU A 141 -17.17 2.83 -6.10
C LEU A 141 -18.08 2.28 -4.99
N GLY A 142 -19.08 1.47 -5.35
CA GLY A 142 -20.02 0.86 -4.41
C GLY A 142 -19.45 -0.31 -3.61
N ASP A 143 -18.29 -0.85 -3.99
CA ASP A 143 -17.72 -2.01 -3.32
C ASP A 143 -17.16 -1.66 -1.95
N GLN A 144 -17.61 -2.37 -0.93
CA GLN A 144 -17.09 -2.19 0.42
C GLN A 144 -15.67 -2.74 0.55
N LEU A 145 -14.76 -1.99 1.19
CA LEU A 145 -13.38 -2.44 1.46
C LEU A 145 -13.31 -3.82 2.10
N LYS A 146 -14.25 -4.14 3.02
CA LYS A 146 -14.31 -5.45 3.69
C LYS A 146 -14.47 -6.57 2.67
N SER A 147 -15.36 -6.40 1.70
CA SER A 147 -15.66 -7.34 0.63
C SER A 147 -14.48 -7.46 -0.35
N VAL A 148 -13.99 -6.34 -0.90
CA VAL A 148 -12.84 -6.33 -1.83
C VAL A 148 -11.62 -7.00 -1.21
N ARG A 149 -11.31 -6.66 0.06
CA ARG A 149 -10.18 -7.24 0.79
C ARG A 149 -10.36 -8.73 1.07
N ALA A 150 -11.57 -9.17 1.42
CA ALA A 150 -11.85 -10.59 1.64
C ALA A 150 -11.73 -11.37 0.32
N MET A 151 -12.27 -10.82 -0.77
CA MET A 151 -12.23 -11.41 -2.10
C MET A 151 -10.80 -11.62 -2.57
N ILE A 152 -9.95 -10.58 -2.55
CA ILE A 152 -8.59 -10.69 -3.08
C ILE A 152 -7.75 -11.70 -2.29
N GLN A 153 -7.98 -11.81 -0.98
CA GLN A 153 -7.32 -12.82 -0.15
C GLN A 153 -7.82 -14.24 -0.44
N GLN A 154 -9.11 -14.42 -0.72
CA GLN A 154 -9.68 -15.70 -1.15
C GLN A 154 -9.13 -16.12 -2.52
N VAL A 155 -9.09 -15.20 -3.48
CA VAL A 155 -8.55 -15.41 -4.82
C VAL A 155 -7.09 -15.84 -4.74
N TRP A 156 -6.26 -15.12 -3.99
CA TRP A 156 -4.87 -15.51 -3.75
C TRP A 156 -4.75 -16.94 -3.21
N ARG A 157 -5.50 -17.29 -2.16
CA ARG A 157 -5.48 -18.65 -1.59
C ARG A 157 -5.92 -19.69 -2.62
N SER A 158 -6.98 -19.40 -3.36
CA SER A 158 -7.53 -20.26 -4.40
C SER A 158 -6.50 -20.56 -5.48
N VAL A 159 -5.77 -19.55 -5.99
CA VAL A 159 -4.70 -19.71 -6.99
C VAL A 159 -3.53 -20.52 -6.44
N MET A 160 -3.03 -20.17 -5.26
CA MET A 160 -1.81 -20.76 -4.70
C MET A 160 -1.98 -22.21 -4.21
N GLN A 161 -3.22 -22.64 -4.00
CA GLN A 161 -3.55 -24.01 -3.60
C GLN A 161 -3.69 -24.96 -4.79
N GLN A 162 -3.87 -24.45 -6.03
CA GLN A 162 -4.02 -25.33 -7.19
C GLN A 162 -2.73 -26.08 -7.50
N HIS A 163 -2.86 -27.39 -7.77
CA HIS A 163 -1.76 -28.22 -8.24
C HIS A 163 -1.12 -27.65 -9.51
N GLY A 164 -1.93 -27.22 -10.48
CA GLY A 164 -1.42 -26.62 -11.73
C GLY A 164 -0.55 -25.39 -11.51
N THR A 165 -0.94 -24.49 -10.59
CA THR A 165 -0.13 -23.31 -10.24
C THR A 165 1.20 -23.73 -9.61
N ARG A 166 1.18 -24.73 -8.71
CA ARG A 166 2.40 -25.22 -8.05
C ARG A 166 3.34 -25.87 -9.06
N SER A 167 2.81 -26.75 -9.91
CA SER A 167 3.55 -27.41 -10.98
C SER A 167 4.18 -26.40 -11.95
N MET A 168 3.42 -25.39 -12.41
CA MET A 168 3.94 -24.31 -13.26
C MET A 168 5.07 -23.54 -12.56
N LEU A 169 4.89 -23.15 -11.29
CA LEU A 169 5.93 -22.43 -10.54
C LEU A 169 7.19 -23.28 -10.33
N ASP A 170 7.01 -24.56 -10.01
CA ASP A 170 8.12 -25.49 -9.75
C ASP A 170 8.88 -25.83 -11.04
N GLY A 171 8.20 -25.95 -12.17
CA GLY A 171 8.80 -26.08 -13.51
C GLY A 171 9.64 -24.88 -13.92
N LEU A 172 9.31 -23.68 -13.42
CA LEU A 172 10.13 -22.46 -13.56
C LEU A 172 11.24 -22.36 -12.51
N GLY A 173 11.40 -23.37 -11.65
CA GLY A 173 12.42 -23.39 -10.60
C GLY A 173 12.14 -22.42 -9.45
N ARG A 174 10.88 -22.28 -9.03
CA ARG A 174 10.50 -21.42 -7.89
C ARG A 174 11.35 -21.70 -6.63
N LEU A 175 11.82 -20.63 -6.02
CA LEU A 175 12.43 -20.60 -4.69
C LEU A 175 11.42 -20.15 -3.63
N GLY A 176 10.51 -19.25 -3.99
CA GLY A 176 9.52 -18.71 -3.08
C GLY A 176 8.95 -17.39 -3.59
N TYR A 177 8.21 -16.70 -2.73
CA TYR A 177 7.69 -15.37 -3.02
C TYR A 177 7.63 -14.51 -1.77
N ILE A 178 7.71 -13.19 -1.96
CA ILE A 178 7.38 -12.18 -0.95
C ILE A 178 6.17 -11.41 -1.47
N ARG A 179 5.15 -11.19 -0.64
CA ARG A 179 3.94 -10.47 -1.03
C ARG A 179 3.59 -9.36 -0.05
N ALA A 180 3.19 -8.22 -0.59
CA ALA A 180 2.58 -7.12 0.13
C ALA A 180 1.20 -6.80 -0.45
N MET A 181 0.27 -6.38 0.41
CA MET A 181 -1.01 -5.82 -0.02
C MET A 181 -0.92 -4.29 0.07
N GLU A 182 -1.41 -3.61 -0.94
CA GLU A 182 -1.58 -2.15 -0.95
C GLU A 182 -3.08 -1.85 -1.05
N CYS A 183 -3.51 -0.75 -0.42
CA CYS A 183 -4.89 -0.30 -0.43
C CYS A 183 -4.93 1.23 -0.57
N THR A 184 -5.59 1.71 -1.62
CA THR A 184 -5.92 3.13 -1.83
C THR A 184 -7.41 3.30 -2.06
N PHE A 185 -7.90 4.53 -2.00
CA PHE A 185 -9.27 4.91 -2.28
C PHE A 185 -9.28 6.08 -3.26
N SER A 186 -10.15 6.03 -4.27
CA SER A 186 -10.42 7.18 -5.13
C SER A 186 -11.92 7.41 -5.25
N PRO A 187 -12.37 8.67 -5.41
CA PRO A 187 -13.78 8.96 -5.69
C PRO A 187 -14.27 8.41 -7.03
N ALA A 188 -13.36 8.04 -7.95
CA ALA A 188 -13.73 7.51 -9.26
C ALA A 188 -14.08 6.02 -9.22
N ASN A 189 -13.26 5.19 -8.55
CA ASN A 189 -13.43 3.73 -8.61
C ASN A 189 -13.48 3.07 -7.22
N GLY A 190 -13.57 3.84 -6.13
CA GLY A 190 -13.65 3.28 -4.78
C GLY A 190 -12.34 2.70 -4.26
N TRP A 191 -12.41 1.50 -3.66
CA TRP A 191 -11.30 0.87 -2.94
C TRP A 191 -10.39 0.05 -3.85
N HIS A 192 -9.21 0.57 -4.15
CA HIS A 192 -8.15 -0.11 -4.90
C HIS A 192 -7.31 -0.98 -3.98
N VAL A 193 -7.65 -2.26 -3.90
CA VAL A 193 -6.84 -3.26 -3.18
C VAL A 193 -6.08 -4.10 -4.20
N HIS A 194 -4.76 -4.18 -4.06
CA HIS A 194 -3.92 -4.99 -4.94
C HIS A 194 -2.76 -5.65 -4.19
N PHE A 195 -2.22 -6.72 -4.77
CA PHE A 195 -0.99 -7.34 -4.29
C PHE A 195 0.20 -6.92 -5.12
N HIS A 196 1.31 -6.68 -4.44
CA HIS A 196 2.64 -6.66 -5.02
C HIS A 196 3.37 -7.92 -4.60
N VAL A 197 3.98 -8.61 -5.57
CA VAL A 197 4.61 -9.90 -5.33
C VAL A 197 5.99 -9.94 -5.98
N PHE A 198 7.00 -10.32 -5.22
CA PHE A 198 8.28 -10.78 -5.76
C PHE A 198 8.23 -12.29 -5.86
N TRP A 199 8.38 -12.82 -7.07
CA TRP A 199 8.59 -14.24 -7.33
C TRP A 199 10.08 -14.49 -7.53
N PHE A 200 10.62 -15.45 -6.78
CA PHE A 200 12.03 -15.82 -6.85
C PHE A 200 12.17 -17.16 -7.57
N PHE A 201 13.08 -17.23 -8.52
CA PHE A 201 13.35 -18.42 -9.34
C PHE A 201 14.85 -18.73 -9.35
N ARG A 202 15.20 -20.02 -9.47
CA ARG A 202 16.60 -20.49 -9.50
C ARG A 202 17.43 -19.91 -10.64
N HIS A 203 16.77 -19.44 -11.69
CA HIS A 203 17.39 -18.84 -12.86
C HIS A 203 16.52 -17.68 -13.35
N ARG A 204 17.12 -16.77 -14.13
CA ARG A 204 16.38 -15.69 -14.79
C ARG A 204 15.38 -16.27 -15.79
N LEU A 205 14.21 -15.65 -15.86
CA LEU A 205 13.23 -15.96 -16.89
C LEU A 205 13.52 -15.06 -18.09
N ASP A 206 13.86 -15.65 -19.22
CA ASP A 206 13.92 -14.91 -20.49
C ASP A 206 12.53 -14.36 -20.86
N LYS A 207 12.48 -13.53 -21.90
CA LYS A 207 11.24 -12.87 -22.32
C LYS A 207 10.13 -13.89 -22.63
N GLY A 208 10.45 -14.98 -23.35
CA GLY A 208 9.44 -15.98 -23.72
C GLY A 208 8.86 -16.70 -22.49
N ARG A 209 9.71 -17.07 -21.53
CA ARG A 209 9.27 -17.68 -20.26
C ARG A 209 8.50 -16.69 -19.38
N LEU A 210 8.90 -15.42 -19.36
CA LEU A 210 8.19 -14.37 -18.63
C LEU A 210 6.79 -14.15 -19.22
N ASP A 211 6.68 -14.04 -20.53
CA ASP A 211 5.41 -13.82 -21.24
C ASP A 211 4.46 -15.01 -21.02
N ALA A 212 4.99 -16.24 -21.11
CA ALA A 212 4.23 -17.46 -20.79
C ALA A 212 3.78 -17.52 -19.32
N PHE A 213 4.67 -17.14 -18.38
CA PHE A 213 4.34 -17.05 -16.96
C PHE A 213 3.24 -16.01 -16.69
N GLN A 214 3.33 -14.83 -17.31
CA GLN A 214 2.33 -13.79 -17.18
C GLN A 214 0.96 -14.25 -17.69
N ALA A 215 0.90 -14.84 -18.88
CA ALA A 215 -0.34 -15.34 -19.46
C ALA A 215 -0.98 -16.43 -18.56
N ASP A 216 -0.23 -17.48 -18.22
CA ASP A 216 -0.76 -18.59 -17.42
C ASP A 216 -1.17 -18.12 -16.01
N PHE A 217 -0.39 -17.24 -15.37
CA PHE A 217 -0.76 -16.73 -14.04
C PHE A 217 -1.99 -15.81 -14.09
N ALA A 218 -2.12 -14.96 -15.12
CA ALA A 218 -3.29 -14.10 -15.29
C ALA A 218 -4.56 -14.93 -15.50
N ASP A 219 -4.51 -15.95 -16.35
CA ASP A 219 -5.64 -16.87 -16.58
C ASP A 219 -6.04 -17.60 -15.30
N ARG A 220 -5.05 -18.10 -14.54
CA ARG A 220 -5.29 -18.75 -13.24
C ARG A 220 -5.90 -17.80 -12.21
N TRP A 221 -5.49 -16.53 -12.24
CA TRP A 221 -6.01 -15.48 -11.36
C TRP A 221 -7.47 -15.17 -11.68
N ILE A 222 -7.81 -14.98 -12.95
CA ILE A 222 -9.19 -14.76 -13.42
C ILE A 222 -10.06 -15.96 -13.08
N ALA A 223 -9.64 -17.18 -13.43
CA ALA A 223 -10.38 -18.38 -13.10
C ALA A 223 -10.55 -18.57 -11.58
N ALA A 224 -9.65 -18.03 -10.75
CA ALA A 224 -9.80 -18.05 -9.31
C ALA A 224 -10.86 -17.08 -8.80
N VAL A 225 -11.05 -15.93 -9.45
CA VAL A 225 -12.17 -15.02 -9.16
C VAL A 225 -13.48 -15.76 -9.38
N ASP A 226 -13.66 -16.42 -10.52
CA ASP A 226 -14.88 -17.18 -10.82
C ASP A 226 -15.09 -18.34 -9.83
N ARG A 227 -14.03 -19.07 -9.47
CA ARG A 227 -14.11 -20.13 -8.45
C ARG A 227 -14.55 -19.59 -7.10
N VAL A 228 -14.09 -18.40 -6.71
CA VAL A 228 -14.44 -17.80 -5.42
C VAL A 228 -15.87 -17.27 -5.46
N ASN A 229 -16.31 -16.63 -6.56
CA ASN A 229 -17.70 -16.24 -6.75
C ASN A 229 -18.65 -17.45 -6.62
N ARG A 230 -18.36 -18.56 -7.31
CA ARG A 230 -19.15 -19.80 -7.21
C ARG A 230 -19.21 -20.39 -5.80
N LYS A 231 -18.20 -20.16 -4.97
CA LYS A 231 -18.16 -20.64 -3.57
C LYS A 231 -18.96 -19.74 -2.62
N ASN A 232 -19.32 -18.53 -3.03
CA ASN A 232 -20.05 -17.56 -2.22
C ASN A 232 -21.27 -17.05 -3.02
N PRO A 233 -22.24 -17.92 -3.37
CA PRO A 233 -23.35 -17.56 -4.26
C PRO A 233 -24.28 -16.48 -3.67
N ASP A 234 -24.31 -16.34 -2.35
CA ASP A 234 -25.14 -15.34 -1.66
C ASP A 234 -24.49 -13.95 -1.59
N ALA A 235 -23.24 -13.82 -2.04
CA ALA A 235 -22.54 -12.54 -2.11
C ALA A 235 -22.58 -11.99 -3.53
N GLU A 236 -22.67 -10.66 -3.67
CA GLU A 236 -22.54 -10.00 -4.97
C GLU A 236 -21.23 -10.44 -5.66
N PRO A 237 -21.30 -10.97 -6.90
CA PRO A 237 -20.13 -11.51 -7.57
C PRO A 237 -19.21 -10.39 -8.02
N PHE A 238 -17.91 -10.56 -7.80
CA PHE A 238 -16.93 -9.64 -8.38
C PHE A 238 -16.74 -9.94 -9.85
N ALA A 239 -16.75 -8.90 -10.69
CA ALA A 239 -16.47 -9.05 -12.11
C ALA A 239 -15.03 -9.57 -12.34
N ALA A 240 -14.85 -10.32 -13.42
CA ALA A 240 -13.53 -10.82 -13.81
C ALA A 240 -12.57 -9.63 -14.07
N PRO A 241 -11.34 -9.67 -13.54
CA PRO A 241 -10.32 -8.67 -13.87
C PRO A 241 -9.81 -8.88 -15.29
N LEU A 242 -9.33 -7.82 -15.92
CA LEU A 242 -8.70 -7.91 -17.23
C LEU A 242 -7.29 -8.53 -17.13
N PRO A 243 -6.90 -9.43 -18.05
CA PRO A 243 -5.56 -10.01 -18.08
C PRO A 243 -4.44 -8.96 -18.13
N GLU A 244 -4.64 -7.90 -18.93
CA GLU A 244 -3.70 -6.77 -19.07
C GLU A 244 -3.44 -6.01 -17.77
N HIS A 245 -4.35 -6.11 -16.79
CA HIS A 245 -4.21 -5.50 -15.48
C HIS A 245 -3.40 -6.35 -14.49
N GLN A 246 -3.02 -7.57 -14.89
CA GLN A 246 -2.14 -8.46 -14.12
C GLN A 246 -0.71 -8.34 -14.67
N LEU A 247 0.02 -7.35 -14.16
CA LEU A 247 1.31 -6.95 -14.71
C LEU A 247 2.45 -7.73 -14.06
N PHE A 248 3.33 -8.33 -14.89
CA PHE A 248 4.56 -8.97 -14.44
C PHE A 248 5.77 -8.38 -15.13
N LYS A 249 6.84 -8.14 -14.36
CA LYS A 249 8.08 -7.58 -14.87
C LYS A 249 9.27 -8.29 -14.27
N GLU A 250 10.14 -8.82 -15.11
CA GLU A 250 11.45 -9.29 -14.67
C GLU A 250 12.28 -8.10 -14.14
N LEU A 251 12.89 -8.28 -12.96
CA LEU A 251 13.79 -7.30 -12.36
C LEU A 251 15.23 -7.63 -12.73
N ARG A 252 15.88 -6.69 -13.42
CA ARG A 252 17.34 -6.69 -13.58
C ARG A 252 17.96 -6.11 -12.32
N LEU A 253 18.46 -6.98 -11.45
CA LEU A 253 18.95 -6.61 -10.11
C LEU A 253 20.29 -5.85 -10.19
N SER A 254 20.21 -4.53 -10.11
CA SER A 254 21.31 -3.63 -9.76
C SER A 254 21.07 -3.00 -8.40
N ASP A 255 22.09 -2.43 -7.76
CA ASP A 255 21.94 -1.79 -6.45
C ASP A 255 20.81 -0.75 -6.42
N ASN A 256 20.70 0.06 -7.48
CA ASN A 256 19.63 1.05 -7.62
C ASN A 256 18.24 0.40 -7.75
N VAL A 257 18.13 -0.70 -8.49
CA VAL A 257 16.85 -1.43 -8.63
C VAL A 257 16.46 -2.07 -7.30
N ILE A 258 17.41 -2.69 -6.60
CA ILE A 258 17.20 -3.29 -5.28
C ILE A 258 16.71 -2.23 -4.28
N ASP A 259 17.38 -1.08 -4.23
CA ASP A 259 17.01 0.03 -3.36
C ASP A 259 15.64 0.64 -3.71
N THR A 260 15.31 0.71 -5.01
CA THR A 260 14.00 1.17 -5.49
C THR A 260 12.88 0.20 -5.13
N TYR A 261 13.04 -1.09 -5.42
CA TYR A 261 11.98 -2.09 -5.26
C TYR A 261 11.80 -2.54 -3.80
N SER A 262 12.85 -2.58 -2.99
CA SER A 262 12.72 -2.81 -1.54
C SER A 262 11.89 -1.70 -0.88
N ARG A 263 12.07 -0.45 -1.32
CA ARG A 263 11.22 0.68 -0.96
C ARG A 263 9.82 0.56 -1.52
N TYR A 264 9.64 0.17 -2.77
CA TYR A 264 8.31 0.13 -3.41
C TYR A 264 7.27 -0.71 -2.65
N CYS A 265 7.69 -1.80 -1.99
CA CYS A 265 6.79 -2.67 -1.23
C CYS A 265 6.62 -2.29 0.25
N THR A 266 7.38 -1.30 0.74
CA THR A 266 7.45 -0.95 2.17
C THR A 266 7.24 0.53 2.46
N THR A 267 7.52 1.37 1.48
CA THR A 267 7.33 2.82 1.46
C THR A 267 6.38 3.21 0.34
N ARG A 268 5.69 4.32 0.56
CA ARG A 268 4.46 4.71 -0.12
C ARG A 268 4.73 5.37 -1.48
N LYS A 269 3.77 5.27 -2.42
CA LYS A 269 3.63 6.18 -3.57
C LYS A 269 2.78 7.39 -3.16
N SER A 270 3.36 8.59 -3.02
CA SER A 270 2.58 9.84 -2.90
C SER A 270 3.09 10.91 -3.86
N VAL A 271 2.18 11.58 -4.59
CA VAL A 271 2.46 12.63 -5.60
C VAL A 271 2.04 14.00 -5.06
N ALA A 272 2.72 15.06 -5.52
CA ALA A 272 2.54 16.42 -5.01
C ALA A 272 1.14 16.96 -5.30
N LEU A 273 0.60 17.76 -4.37
CA LEU A 273 -0.39 18.76 -4.74
C LEU A 273 0.29 19.89 -5.54
N PRO A 274 -0.42 20.52 -6.50
CA PRO A 274 0.09 21.69 -7.21
C PRO A 274 0.52 22.78 -6.22
N GLY A 275 1.72 23.34 -6.39
CA GLY A 275 2.25 24.43 -5.55
C GLY A 275 3.01 24.00 -4.28
N ARG A 276 3.10 22.70 -3.93
CA ARG A 276 3.93 22.22 -2.80
C ARG A 276 5.15 21.45 -3.30
N ASN A 277 6.27 22.17 -3.44
CA ASN A 277 7.53 21.65 -3.96
C ASN A 277 8.45 21.06 -2.86
N ALA A 278 9.21 20.07 -3.29
CA ALA A 278 10.54 19.72 -2.80
C ALA A 278 10.65 18.77 -1.59
N ILE A 279 10.23 17.49 -1.70
CA ILE A 279 10.82 16.41 -0.88
C ILE A 279 10.80 15.07 -1.65
N TRP A 280 11.79 14.79 -2.50
CA TRP A 280 11.86 13.50 -3.21
C TRP A 280 13.24 12.80 -3.15
N ARG A 281 14.22 13.31 -2.40
CA ARG A 281 15.55 12.65 -2.30
C ARG A 281 16.08 12.41 -0.87
N ALA A 282 15.25 12.58 0.16
CA ALA A 282 15.59 12.25 1.55
C ALA A 282 15.05 10.87 1.99
N ALA A 283 14.88 9.93 1.06
CA ALA A 283 14.29 8.60 1.28
C ALA A 283 15.18 7.59 2.04
N ASN A 284 16.27 8.06 2.66
CA ASN A 284 17.07 7.28 3.61
C ASN A 284 16.93 7.92 4.98
N GLU A 285 16.06 7.33 5.80
CA GLU A 285 16.33 6.87 7.18
C GLU A 285 15.01 6.73 7.95
N ILE A 286 14.70 5.47 8.29
CA ILE A 286 13.79 5.06 9.35
C ILE A 286 12.37 5.59 9.16
N THR A 287 11.64 4.94 8.26
CA THR A 287 10.18 4.98 8.15
C THR A 287 9.67 6.24 7.43
N ASP A 288 9.27 6.08 6.17
CA ASP A 288 8.67 7.18 5.40
C ASP A 288 7.26 7.45 5.92
N SER A 289 7.08 8.63 6.47
CA SER A 289 5.77 9.19 6.70
C SER A 289 5.76 10.60 6.14
N GLN A 290 4.97 10.73 5.08
CA GLN A 290 4.35 11.95 4.60
C GLN A 290 5.28 12.90 3.87
N SER A 291 4.87 13.31 2.68
CA SER A 291 5.00 14.73 2.32
C SER A 291 3.82 15.23 1.51
N LYS A 292 2.97 14.34 1.00
CA LYS A 292 1.89 14.70 0.07
C LYS A 292 0.64 13.83 0.29
N PRO A 293 -0.57 14.43 0.30
CA PRO A 293 -1.81 13.67 0.35
C PRO A 293 -2.04 12.99 -1.00
N GLY A 294 -2.02 11.65 -1.00
CA GLY A 294 -2.44 10.82 -2.12
C GLY A 294 -1.54 10.81 -3.36
N LYS A 295 -2.03 10.18 -4.43
CA LYS A 295 -1.48 10.15 -5.79
C LYS A 295 -2.56 10.65 -6.75
N VAL A 296 -2.29 11.69 -7.54
CA VAL A 296 -3.19 12.07 -8.63
C VAL A 296 -2.96 11.12 -9.81
N LYS A 297 -4.04 10.53 -10.32
CA LYS A 297 -4.04 9.69 -11.52
C LYS A 297 -5.06 10.22 -12.52
N MET A 298 -4.81 10.04 -13.81
CA MET A 298 -5.80 10.35 -14.83
C MET A 298 -6.80 9.21 -14.92
N HIS A 299 -8.10 9.53 -14.90
CA HIS A 299 -9.22 8.62 -15.13
C HIS A 299 -10.09 9.26 -16.19
N ASN A 300 -10.21 8.63 -17.37
CA ASN A 300 -10.98 9.15 -18.50
C ASN A 300 -10.67 10.63 -18.81
N GLY A 301 -9.38 10.98 -18.85
CA GLY A 301 -8.92 12.35 -19.10
C GLY A 301 -9.05 13.33 -17.92
N LYS A 302 -9.54 12.90 -16.75
CA LYS A 302 -9.70 13.75 -15.55
C LYS A 302 -8.70 13.40 -14.46
N PRO A 303 -8.04 14.38 -13.81
CA PRO A 303 -7.18 14.12 -12.66
C PRO A 303 -8.01 13.76 -11.43
N VAL A 304 -7.78 12.56 -10.88
CA VAL A 304 -8.46 12.05 -9.69
C VAL A 304 -7.45 11.76 -8.60
N LEU A 305 -7.75 12.21 -7.38
CA LEU A 305 -6.92 11.96 -6.20
C LEU A 305 -7.17 10.55 -5.65
N HIS A 306 -6.11 9.75 -5.55
CA HIS A 306 -6.08 8.46 -4.88
C HIS A 306 -5.45 8.64 -3.50
N THR A 307 -6.20 8.42 -2.44
CA THR A 307 -5.73 8.57 -1.05
C THR A 307 -5.56 7.21 -0.40
N ASN A 308 -4.81 7.13 0.69
CA ASN A 308 -4.87 5.98 1.58
C ASN A 308 -5.13 6.42 3.03
N TYR A 309 -5.24 5.46 3.93
CA TYR A 309 -5.56 5.70 5.34
C TYR A 309 -4.69 6.79 6.00
N TRP A 310 -3.40 6.85 5.68
CA TRP A 310 -2.49 7.83 6.26
C TRP A 310 -2.66 9.24 5.68
N ASP A 311 -3.20 9.38 4.45
CA ASP A 311 -3.59 10.69 3.92
C ASP A 311 -4.73 11.25 4.73
N TRP A 312 -5.74 10.42 4.99
CA TRP A 312 -6.87 10.80 5.81
C TRP A 312 -6.44 11.20 7.23
N LEU A 313 -5.52 10.47 7.86
CA LEU A 313 -4.97 10.90 9.15
C LEU A 313 -4.25 12.24 9.08
N SER A 314 -3.52 12.52 7.99
CA SER A 314 -2.82 13.79 7.80
C SER A 314 -3.82 14.93 7.64
N ILE A 315 -4.82 14.75 6.77
CA ILE A 315 -5.88 15.73 6.50
C ILE A 315 -6.65 16.02 7.79
N LEU A 316 -7.08 14.99 8.51
CA LEU A 316 -7.78 15.15 9.78
C LEU A 316 -6.92 15.84 10.85
N SER A 317 -5.61 15.53 10.88
CA SER A 317 -4.68 16.23 11.78
C SER A 317 -4.55 17.71 11.45
N GLU A 318 -4.50 18.07 10.16
CA GLU A 318 -4.43 19.46 9.69
C GLU A 318 -5.74 20.21 9.98
N LEU A 319 -6.88 19.53 9.90
CA LEU A 319 -8.20 20.05 10.30
C LEU A 319 -8.40 20.13 11.82
N GLY A 320 -7.39 19.80 12.62
CA GLY A 320 -7.44 19.89 14.09
C GLY A 320 -8.19 18.75 14.80
N TYR A 321 -8.57 17.68 14.09
CA TYR A 321 -9.29 16.54 14.66
C TYR A 321 -8.46 15.85 15.76
N GLY A 322 -9.05 15.69 16.95
CA GLY A 322 -8.37 15.08 18.10
C GLY A 322 -7.42 16.01 18.86
N SER A 323 -7.42 17.33 18.57
CA SER A 323 -6.88 18.36 19.46
C SER A 323 -7.89 18.73 20.55
N LYS A 324 -7.43 19.30 21.69
CA LYS A 324 -8.33 19.79 22.76
C LYS A 324 -9.23 20.95 22.31
N SER A 325 -8.92 21.60 21.18
CA SER A 325 -9.61 22.75 20.59
C SER A 325 -10.37 22.36 19.32
N PHE A 326 -10.98 21.17 19.29
CA PHE A 326 -11.78 20.76 18.15
C PHE A 326 -13.12 21.51 18.17
N ASP A 327 -13.31 22.42 17.21
CA ASP A 327 -14.58 23.10 17.00
C ASP A 327 -15.66 22.06 16.64
N ALA A 328 -16.69 21.97 17.49
CA ALA A 328 -17.78 21.00 17.36
C ALA A 328 -18.55 21.15 16.03
N ASN A 329 -18.44 22.29 15.35
CA ASN A 329 -19.05 22.52 14.04
C ASN A 329 -18.35 21.76 12.89
N CYS A 330 -17.11 21.29 13.07
CA CYS A 330 -16.38 20.47 12.10
C CYS A 330 -16.43 18.96 12.40
N ASN A 331 -17.38 18.50 13.22
CA ASN A 331 -17.50 17.10 13.60
C ASN A 331 -17.63 16.16 12.38
N PRO A 332 -16.73 15.18 12.18
CA PRO A 332 -16.85 14.21 11.08
C PRO A 332 -18.05 13.27 11.21
N LYS A 333 -18.81 13.32 12.31
CA LYS A 333 -20.17 12.73 12.36
C LYS A 333 -21.19 13.48 11.48
N ASN A 334 -20.91 14.74 11.10
CA ASN A 334 -21.71 15.53 10.15
C ASN A 334 -21.21 15.40 8.70
N ILE A 335 -20.04 14.78 8.49
CA ILE A 335 -19.65 14.32 7.16
C ILE A 335 -20.54 13.10 6.88
N ARG A 336 -21.58 13.31 6.08
CA ARG A 336 -22.38 12.21 5.54
C ARG A 336 -21.44 11.31 4.76
N TYR A 337 -21.06 10.19 5.37
CA TYR A 337 -20.54 9.06 4.61
C TYR A 337 -21.66 8.71 3.63
N VAL A 338 -21.42 8.93 2.34
CA VAL A 338 -22.22 8.30 1.29
C VAL A 338 -22.08 6.80 1.57
N ARG A 339 -23.22 6.18 1.92
CA ARG A 339 -23.29 4.76 2.29
C ARG A 339 -22.79 3.88 1.18
#